data_AF-A0A087MKU5-F1
#
_entry.id   AF-A0A087MKU5-F1
#
_cell.length_a   1.000
_cell.length_b   1.000
_cell.length_c   1.000
_cell.angle_alpha   90.00
_cell.angle_beta   90.00
_cell.angle_gamma   90.00
#
_symmetry.space_group_name_H-M   'P 1'
#
loop_
_entity.id
_entity.type
_entity.pdbx_description
1 polymer ?
#
loop_
_entity_poly.entity_id
_entity_poly.type
_entity_poly.pdbx_seq_one_letter_code
_entity_poly.pdbx_strand_id
1 'polypeptide(L)'
;MPASPTPSPALSAFLRGIERRAFVFAQVQSGNDDESLALVGRAMRAFRSVSTVTPLSGWPAGFWALLLAQGGLAAGEAPEPELSHLGAGPRAALLLRLVGGLDLAHAAQVLGVSEPTYRFALQRALQQLGEAGVSYAALGQLRERLHRQVKTLPAHHVEALAELRGRILRDEAEPPAVVAAPSSPWPRRLAWAGLVLLALAFAATWWEPPPPLLPGGVQDLPPETPVDSTVPMPGDASQVIHPDYPALADPDSEALAVDLAFLSWLAARDGSPPEPQAQAAQAADAAPLAAAQDQPAFPSLAAGERSLLAPLAGTWPQLDPNTRRQLIGQARHWLALDGEARAALRERLAQWDALPVADRAARRGHLAAWGNLSAAEQAWVRASAAVFSARPAEAQAAAREEFEALPAEARQAWWLGPALGEWFSPVQPLFAYMPEDQRPPLLAMLRDLSPQARADLALLARRLPATERERLRRELLDAPADQREALVHARLGR
;
A
#
# COMPACT_ATOMS: atom_id res chain seq x y z
N MET A 1 -25.58 -32.34 -1.01
CA MET A 1 -25.51 -30.88 -0.76
C MET A 1 -24.04 -30.53 -0.71
N PRO A 2 -23.52 -29.65 -1.59
CA PRO A 2 -22.13 -29.23 -1.47
C PRO A 2 -21.97 -28.48 -0.14
N ALA A 3 -20.94 -28.83 0.62
CA ALA A 3 -20.62 -28.17 1.87
C ALA A 3 -20.37 -26.69 1.61
N SER A 4 -21.09 -25.81 2.33
CA SER A 4 -20.83 -24.37 2.28
C SER A 4 -19.34 -24.13 2.60
N PRO A 5 -18.62 -23.32 1.81
CA PRO A 5 -17.22 -23.05 2.08
C PRO A 5 -17.09 -22.45 3.47
N THR A 6 -16.35 -23.13 4.35
CA THR A 6 -16.03 -22.60 5.68
C THR A 6 -15.26 -21.29 5.51
N PRO A 7 -15.66 -20.20 6.18
CA PRO A 7 -15.03 -18.90 6.00
C PRO A 7 -13.58 -18.91 6.48
N SER A 8 -12.67 -18.31 5.71
CA SER A 8 -11.25 -18.23 6.06
C SER A 8 -11.07 -17.54 7.42
N PRO A 9 -10.48 -18.21 8.43
CA PRO A 9 -10.27 -17.64 9.76
C PRO A 9 -9.30 -16.45 9.71
N ALA A 10 -8.34 -16.46 8.78
CA ALA A 10 -7.41 -15.36 8.54
C ALA A 10 -8.15 -14.10 8.05
N LEU A 11 -9.02 -14.25 7.05
CA LEU A 11 -9.85 -13.15 6.54
C LEU A 11 -10.77 -12.59 7.64
N SER A 12 -11.41 -13.47 8.42
CA SER A 12 -12.26 -13.04 9.53
C SER A 12 -11.48 -12.27 10.60
N ALA A 13 -10.25 -12.69 10.92
CA ALA A 13 -9.40 -12.02 11.90
C ALA A 13 -8.92 -10.66 11.39
N PHE A 14 -8.51 -10.59 10.13
CA PHE A 14 -8.10 -9.34 9.48
C PHE A 14 -9.24 -8.32 9.45
N LEU A 15 -10.42 -8.71 8.94
CA LEU A 15 -11.59 -7.84 8.87
C LEU A 15 -11.98 -7.30 10.25
N ARG A 16 -11.97 -8.16 11.28
CA ARG A 16 -12.22 -7.76 12.67
C ARG A 16 -11.20 -6.73 13.19
N GLY A 17 -9.94 -6.82 12.76
CA GLY A 17 -8.87 -5.90 13.15
C GLY A 17 -8.92 -4.54 12.44
N ILE A 18 -9.60 -4.45 11.29
CA ILE A 18 -9.63 -3.22 10.47
C ILE A 18 -11.01 -2.53 10.47
N GLU A 19 -12.12 -3.27 10.66
CA GLU A 19 -13.49 -2.79 10.49
C GLU A 19 -13.82 -1.52 11.29
N ARG A 20 -13.36 -1.43 12.54
CA ARG A 20 -13.59 -0.25 13.39
C ARG A 20 -12.84 0.98 12.90
N ARG A 21 -11.59 0.81 12.45
CA ARG A 21 -10.78 1.90 11.88
C ARG A 21 -11.35 2.34 10.53
N ALA A 22 -11.76 1.37 9.71
CA ALA A 22 -12.40 1.65 8.42
C ALA A 22 -13.69 2.46 8.58
N PHE A 23 -14.51 2.11 9.59
CA PHE A 23 -15.73 2.86 9.90
C PHE A 23 -15.43 4.29 10.35
N VAL A 24 -14.55 4.48 11.34
CA VAL A 24 -14.19 5.85 11.80
C VAL A 24 -13.55 6.66 10.68
N PHE A 25 -12.70 6.03 9.85
CA PHE A 25 -12.16 6.68 8.66
C PHE A 25 -13.27 7.14 7.71
N ALA A 26 -14.20 6.25 7.38
CA ALA A 26 -15.31 6.56 6.48
C ALA A 26 -16.23 7.66 7.05
N GLN A 27 -16.48 7.62 8.36
CA GLN A 27 -17.28 8.63 9.07
C GLN A 27 -16.64 10.00 9.03
N VAL A 28 -15.35 10.11 9.32
CA VAL A 28 -14.62 11.39 9.30
C VAL A 28 -14.41 11.89 7.86
N GLN A 29 -14.36 10.99 6.89
CA GLN A 29 -14.20 11.33 5.49
C GLN A 29 -15.52 11.72 4.80
N SER A 30 -16.66 11.16 5.20
CA SER A 30 -17.96 11.37 4.54
C SER A 30 -18.98 12.18 5.34
N GLY A 31 -18.87 12.20 6.68
CA GLY A 31 -19.78 12.91 7.57
C GLY A 31 -21.13 12.22 7.82
N ASN A 32 -21.37 11.04 7.24
CA ASN A 32 -22.65 10.32 7.36
C ASN A 32 -22.43 8.87 7.84
N ASP A 33 -23.00 8.52 9.00
CA ASP A 33 -22.84 7.23 9.68
C ASP A 33 -23.41 6.06 8.87
N ASP A 34 -24.63 6.20 8.35
CA ASP A 34 -25.32 5.15 7.59
C ASP A 34 -24.60 4.88 6.26
N GLU A 35 -24.18 5.94 5.58
CA GLU A 35 -23.42 5.84 4.34
C GLU A 35 -22.03 5.23 4.58
N SER A 36 -21.37 5.61 5.68
CA SER A 36 -20.07 5.06 6.07
C SER A 36 -20.11 3.56 6.28
N LEU A 37 -21.15 3.05 6.94
CA LEU A 37 -21.33 1.62 7.14
C LEU A 37 -21.49 0.87 5.80
N ALA A 38 -22.30 1.42 4.88
CA ALA A 38 -22.49 0.84 3.55
C ALA A 38 -21.20 0.86 2.71
N LEU A 39 -20.42 1.95 2.76
CA LEU A 39 -19.13 2.08 2.09
C LEU A 39 -18.11 1.03 2.59
N VAL A 40 -18.02 0.85 3.91
CA VAL A 40 -17.18 -0.19 4.52
C VAL A 40 -17.64 -1.59 4.08
N GLY A 41 -18.95 -1.84 4.06
CA GLY A 41 -19.51 -3.11 3.59
C GLY A 41 -19.14 -3.45 2.14
N ARG A 42 -19.22 -2.47 1.23
CA ARG A 42 -18.77 -2.62 -0.17
C ARG A 42 -17.28 -2.92 -0.27
N ALA A 43 -16.46 -2.20 0.50
CA ALA A 43 -15.01 -2.42 0.53
C ALA A 43 -14.65 -3.82 1.06
N MET A 44 -15.31 -4.29 2.13
CA MET A 44 -15.11 -5.64 2.67
C MET A 44 -15.47 -6.75 1.68
N ARG A 45 -16.54 -6.56 0.88
CA ARG A 45 -16.92 -7.52 -0.19
C ARG A 45 -15.91 -7.54 -1.31
N ALA A 46 -15.51 -6.37 -1.81
CA ALA A 46 -14.46 -6.27 -2.83
C ALA A 46 -13.15 -6.88 -2.33
N PHE A 47 -12.84 -6.70 -1.04
CA PHE A 47 -11.64 -7.25 -0.44
C PHE A 47 -11.68 -8.78 -0.31
N ARG A 48 -12.84 -9.39 -0.10
CA ARG A 48 -12.97 -10.87 -0.03
C ARG A 48 -12.39 -11.53 -1.28
N SER A 49 -12.73 -11.06 -2.48
CA SER A 49 -12.17 -11.62 -3.73
C SER A 49 -10.65 -11.39 -3.81
N VAL A 50 -10.19 -10.17 -3.55
CA VAL A 50 -8.77 -9.79 -3.61
C VAL A 50 -7.90 -10.55 -2.59
N SER A 51 -8.46 -10.87 -1.41
CA SER A 51 -7.75 -11.54 -0.32
C SER A 51 -7.28 -12.95 -0.66
N THR A 52 -7.93 -13.61 -1.63
CA THR A 52 -7.58 -14.96 -2.09
C THR A 52 -6.32 -14.98 -2.96
N VAL A 53 -5.99 -13.86 -3.60
CA VAL A 53 -4.89 -13.72 -4.57
C VAL A 53 -3.79 -12.75 -4.13
N THR A 54 -3.91 -12.18 -2.91
CA THR A 54 -2.96 -11.19 -2.36
C THR A 54 -2.32 -11.73 -1.08
N PRO A 55 -1.01 -11.52 -0.85
CA PRO A 55 -0.36 -11.93 0.39
C PRO A 55 -0.87 -11.15 1.61
N LEU A 56 -0.86 -11.79 2.79
CA LEU A 56 -1.29 -11.20 4.07
C LEU A 56 -0.64 -9.84 4.38
N SER A 57 0.62 -9.64 3.98
CA SER A 57 1.33 -8.36 4.15
C SER A 57 0.73 -7.22 3.31
N GLY A 58 0.17 -7.53 2.15
CA GLY A 58 -0.48 -6.57 1.26
C GLY A 58 -1.94 -6.28 1.63
N TRP A 59 -2.52 -7.05 2.55
CA TRP A 59 -3.95 -6.96 2.90
C TRP A 59 -4.35 -5.57 3.44
N PRO A 60 -3.61 -4.92 4.37
CA PRO A 60 -3.98 -3.59 4.83
C PRO A 60 -4.02 -2.58 3.68
N ALA A 61 -2.96 -2.50 2.87
CA ALA A 61 -2.89 -1.56 1.76
C ALA A 61 -3.99 -1.83 0.70
N GLY A 62 -4.20 -3.10 0.34
CA GLY A 62 -5.27 -3.49 -0.58
C GLY A 62 -6.66 -3.11 -0.06
N PHE A 63 -6.93 -3.34 1.22
CA PHE A 63 -8.21 -2.96 1.83
C PHE A 63 -8.44 -1.44 1.81
N TRP A 64 -7.44 -0.65 2.23
CA TRP A 64 -7.57 0.81 2.24
C TRP A 64 -7.71 1.40 0.84
N ALA A 65 -7.04 0.82 -0.17
CA ALA A 65 -7.20 1.21 -1.57
C ALA A 65 -8.64 0.94 -2.06
N LEU A 66 -9.20 -0.23 -1.75
CA LEU A 66 -10.59 -0.58 -2.09
C LEU A 66 -11.62 0.28 -1.36
N LEU A 67 -11.32 0.68 -0.12
CA LEU A 67 -12.15 1.62 0.62
C LEU A 67 -12.12 2.99 -0.05
N LEU A 68 -10.94 3.53 -0.38
CA LEU A 68 -10.82 4.84 -1.03
C LEU A 68 -11.35 4.88 -2.46
N ALA A 69 -11.41 3.73 -3.15
CA ALA A 69 -12.04 3.61 -4.45
C ALA A 69 -13.58 3.79 -4.40
N GLN A 70 -14.19 3.81 -3.21
CA GLN A 70 -15.62 4.02 -3.07
C GLN A 70 -15.98 5.52 -3.28
N GLY A 71 -16.69 5.83 -4.36
CA GLY A 71 -17.02 7.21 -4.74
C GLY A 71 -17.78 8.03 -3.68
N GLY A 72 -18.54 7.39 -2.79
CA GLY A 72 -19.25 8.09 -1.71
C GLY A 72 -18.33 8.77 -0.67
N LEU A 73 -17.08 8.30 -0.53
CA LEU A 73 -16.10 8.94 0.37
C LEU A 73 -15.57 10.27 -0.16
N ALA A 74 -15.62 10.48 -1.48
CA ALA A 74 -15.12 11.70 -2.10
C ALA A 74 -16.14 12.85 -2.05
N ALA A 75 -17.42 12.52 -1.91
CA ALA A 75 -18.53 13.48 -1.97
C ALA A 75 -18.90 14.12 -0.61
N GLY A 76 -18.43 13.56 0.51
CA GLY A 76 -18.83 14.01 1.83
C GLY A 76 -17.98 15.14 2.42
N GLU A 77 -18.56 15.86 3.38
CA GLU A 77 -17.91 16.92 4.13
C GLU A 77 -17.30 16.38 5.44
N ALA A 78 -16.20 16.98 5.90
CA ALA A 78 -15.55 16.53 7.12
C ALA A 78 -16.37 17.01 8.32
N PRO A 79 -16.82 16.13 9.22
CA PRO A 79 -17.52 16.54 10.43
C PRO A 79 -16.57 17.21 11.43
N GLU A 80 -15.27 16.91 11.37
CA GLU A 80 -14.27 17.49 12.25
C GLU A 80 -13.85 18.89 11.76
N PRO A 81 -13.93 19.93 12.60
CA PRO A 81 -13.61 21.30 12.21
C PRO A 81 -12.14 21.46 11.80
N GLU A 82 -11.23 20.66 12.35
CA GLU A 82 -9.81 20.68 11.97
C GLU A 82 -9.55 20.14 10.56
N LEU A 83 -10.51 19.43 9.95
CA LEU A 83 -10.36 18.81 8.63
C LEU A 83 -11.30 19.42 7.57
N SER A 84 -12.24 20.28 7.97
CA SER A 84 -13.22 20.92 7.07
C SER A 84 -12.58 21.80 6.00
N HIS A 85 -11.40 22.36 6.30
CA HIS A 85 -10.63 23.19 5.38
C HIS A 85 -9.90 22.40 4.28
N LEU A 86 -9.87 21.06 4.36
CA LEU A 86 -9.22 20.20 3.38
C LEU A 86 -10.22 19.61 2.40
N GLY A 87 -9.82 19.58 1.12
CA GLY A 87 -10.53 18.79 0.10
C GLY A 87 -10.45 17.29 0.39
N ALA A 88 -11.35 16.51 -0.22
CA ALA A 88 -11.51 15.09 0.06
C ALA A 88 -10.22 14.26 -0.12
N GLY A 89 -9.38 14.59 -1.11
CA GLY A 89 -8.10 13.91 -1.37
C GLY A 89 -7.05 14.15 -0.28
N PRO A 90 -6.63 15.40 -0.02
CA PRO A 90 -5.71 15.75 1.07
C PRO A 90 -6.19 15.25 2.44
N ARG A 91 -7.50 15.31 2.70
CA ARG A 91 -8.10 14.77 3.92
C ARG A 91 -7.93 13.26 4.02
N ALA A 92 -8.23 12.51 2.96
CA ALA A 92 -8.01 11.07 2.92
C ALA A 92 -6.54 10.70 3.15
N ALA A 93 -5.60 11.43 2.52
CA ALA A 93 -4.17 11.25 2.72
C ALA A 93 -3.78 11.43 4.19
N LEU A 94 -4.29 12.45 4.88
CA LEU A 94 -4.03 12.71 6.28
C LEU A 94 -4.66 11.64 7.19
N LEU A 95 -5.90 11.21 6.89
CA LEU A 95 -6.61 10.18 7.66
C LEU A 95 -5.97 8.79 7.55
N LEU A 96 -5.30 8.46 6.45
CA LEU A 96 -4.52 7.20 6.36
C LEU A 96 -3.42 7.15 7.43
N ARG A 97 -2.87 8.31 7.81
CA ARG A 97 -1.88 8.44 8.90
C ARG A 97 -2.55 8.49 10.26
N LEU A 98 -3.60 9.31 10.40
CA LEU A 98 -4.23 9.57 11.70
C LEU A 98 -5.12 8.42 12.21
N VAL A 99 -5.83 7.73 11.31
CA VAL A 99 -6.78 6.66 11.66
C VAL A 99 -6.29 5.31 11.14
N GLY A 100 -5.81 5.29 9.88
CA GLY A 100 -5.28 4.08 9.28
C GLY A 100 -4.02 3.57 10.01
N GLY A 101 -3.19 4.49 10.50
CA GLY A 101 -1.90 4.17 11.13
C GLY A 101 -0.87 3.63 10.14
N LEU A 102 -1.03 3.91 8.84
CA LEU A 102 -0.08 3.49 7.81
C LEU A 102 1.17 4.35 7.89
N ASP A 103 2.34 3.82 7.55
CA ASP A 103 3.53 4.65 7.28
C ASP A 103 3.40 5.40 5.94
N LEU A 104 4.41 6.24 5.62
CA LEU A 104 4.39 7.06 4.42
C LEU A 104 4.42 6.22 3.13
N ALA A 105 5.21 5.14 3.11
CA ALA A 105 5.34 4.25 1.97
C ALA A 105 4.01 3.50 1.69
N HIS A 106 3.40 2.93 2.73
CA HIS A 106 2.13 2.22 2.60
C HIS A 106 0.96 3.16 2.29
N ALA A 107 0.92 4.37 2.86
CA ALA A 107 -0.10 5.35 2.53
C ALA A 107 0.02 5.85 1.08
N ALA A 108 1.24 6.03 0.58
CA ALA A 108 1.50 6.34 -0.83
C ALA A 108 1.05 5.20 -1.76
N GLN A 109 1.39 3.96 -1.38
CA GLN A 109 0.97 2.75 -2.10
C GLN A 109 -0.55 2.67 -2.22
N VAL A 110 -1.28 2.93 -1.12
CA VAL A 110 -2.75 2.96 -1.08
C VAL A 110 -3.34 3.98 -2.05
N LEU A 111 -2.74 5.16 -2.13
CA LEU A 111 -3.21 6.25 -2.99
C LEU A 111 -2.76 6.13 -4.44
N GLY A 112 -1.98 5.11 -4.79
CA GLY A 112 -1.52 4.96 -6.18
C GLY A 112 -0.26 5.77 -6.52
N VAL A 113 0.33 6.50 -5.58
CA VAL A 113 1.36 7.52 -5.84
C VAL A 113 2.73 7.16 -5.27
N SER A 114 3.78 7.89 -5.68
CA SER A 114 5.11 7.74 -5.09
C SER A 114 5.14 8.26 -3.65
N GLU A 115 6.00 7.70 -2.80
CA GLU A 115 6.19 8.21 -1.44
C GLU A 115 6.58 9.71 -1.42
N PRO A 116 7.47 10.21 -2.28
CA PRO A 116 7.73 11.65 -2.38
C PRO A 116 6.50 12.48 -2.74
N THR A 117 5.70 12.04 -3.72
CA THR A 117 4.45 12.71 -4.10
C THR A 117 3.47 12.77 -2.94
N TYR A 118 3.37 11.67 -2.18
CA TYR A 118 2.55 11.60 -0.99
C TYR A 118 3.04 12.55 0.11
N ARG A 119 4.34 12.59 0.38
CA ARG A 119 4.93 13.52 1.36
C ARG A 119 4.69 14.98 0.99
N PHE A 120 4.87 15.33 -0.29
CA PHE A 120 4.58 16.66 -0.79
C PHE A 120 3.11 17.03 -0.62
N ALA A 121 2.19 16.13 -0.98
CA ALA A 121 0.76 16.32 -0.77
C ALA A 121 0.41 16.50 0.71
N LEU A 122 1.03 15.72 1.60
CA LEU A 122 0.84 15.84 3.05
C LEU A 122 1.38 17.16 3.59
N GLN A 123 2.56 17.60 3.14
CA GLN A 123 3.14 18.88 3.54
C GLN A 123 2.26 20.06 3.09
N ARG A 124 1.73 20.00 1.86
CA ARG A 124 0.78 21.00 1.35
C ARG A 124 -0.53 21.00 2.16
N ALA A 125 -1.04 19.83 2.52
CA ALA A 125 -2.23 19.71 3.36
C ALA A 125 -1.99 20.33 4.76
N LEU A 126 -0.84 20.03 5.38
CA LEU A 126 -0.45 20.60 6.67
C LEU A 126 -0.23 22.11 6.61
N GLN A 127 0.32 22.62 5.51
CA GLN A 127 0.46 24.07 5.29
C GLN A 127 -0.92 24.75 5.18
N GLN A 128 -1.83 24.19 4.37
CA GLN A 128 -3.19 24.69 4.23
C GLN A 128 -3.93 24.70 5.57
N LEU A 129 -3.73 23.68 6.40
CA LEU A 129 -4.25 23.62 7.76
C LEU A 129 -3.63 24.69 8.67
N GLY A 130 -2.32 24.92 8.58
CA GLY A 130 -1.64 25.98 9.31
C GLY A 130 -2.12 27.38 8.93
N GLU A 131 -2.35 27.62 7.63
CA GLU A 131 -2.95 28.87 7.12
C GLU A 131 -4.39 29.05 7.62
N ALA A 132 -5.14 27.96 7.81
CA ALA A 132 -6.45 27.94 8.44
C ALA A 132 -6.41 28.05 9.98
N GLY A 133 -5.23 28.22 10.59
CA GLY A 133 -5.06 28.37 12.04
C GLY A 133 -5.06 27.06 12.83
N VAL A 134 -4.99 25.90 12.17
CA VAL A 134 -4.91 24.60 12.84
C VAL A 134 -3.46 24.31 13.23
N SER A 135 -3.21 24.25 14.54
CA SER A 135 -1.87 23.97 15.07
C SER A 135 -1.52 22.47 15.03
N TYR A 136 -0.22 22.15 15.05
CA TYR A 136 0.25 20.76 15.21
C TYR A 136 -0.24 20.10 16.51
N ALA A 137 -0.40 20.89 17.59
CA ALA A 137 -0.97 20.39 18.85
C ALA A 137 -2.44 19.98 18.68
N ALA A 138 -3.23 20.76 17.92
CA ALA A 138 -4.61 20.42 17.58
C ALA A 138 -4.68 19.13 16.76
N LEU A 139 -3.79 18.93 15.79
CA LEU A 139 -3.69 17.67 15.03
C LEU A 139 -3.30 16.47 15.91
N GLY A 140 -2.41 16.68 16.87
CA GLY A 140 -2.07 15.66 17.87
C GLY A 140 -3.27 15.26 18.74
N GLN A 141 -4.09 16.23 19.16
CA GLN A 141 -5.33 16.00 19.92
C GLN A 141 -6.40 15.32 19.07
N LEU A 142 -6.58 15.74 17.81
CA LEU A 142 -7.46 15.09 16.85
C LEU A 142 -7.10 13.61 16.70
N ARG A 143 -5.83 13.29 16.49
CA ARG A 143 -5.36 11.89 16.40
C ARG A 143 -5.78 11.07 17.62
N GLU A 144 -5.58 11.62 18.81
CA GLU A 144 -5.94 10.93 20.06
C GLU A 144 -7.45 10.77 20.21
N ARG A 145 -8.26 11.77 19.81
CA ARG A 145 -9.74 11.67 19.77
C ARG A 145 -10.18 10.56 18.81
N LEU A 146 -9.66 10.54 17.59
CA LEU A 146 -10.00 9.52 16.59
C LEU A 146 -9.57 8.11 17.03
N HIS A 147 -8.37 7.96 17.60
CA HIS A 147 -7.93 6.69 18.19
C HIS A 147 -8.81 6.23 19.35
N ARG A 148 -9.27 7.16 20.19
CA ARG A 148 -10.22 6.85 21.26
C ARG A 148 -11.56 6.42 20.69
N GLN A 149 -12.09 7.11 19.69
CA GLN A 149 -13.33 6.77 19.00
C GLN A 149 -13.29 5.38 18.38
N VAL A 150 -12.16 4.97 17.77
CA VAL A 150 -11.96 3.60 17.28
C VAL A 150 -12.07 2.56 18.41
N LYS A 151 -11.52 2.87 19.59
CA LYS A 151 -11.55 1.97 20.76
C LYS A 151 -12.91 1.94 21.44
N THR A 152 -13.61 3.07 21.50
CA THR A 152 -14.89 3.26 22.22
C THR A 152 -16.08 3.39 21.26
N LEU A 153 -16.02 2.73 20.10
CA LEU A 153 -17.07 2.77 19.10
C LEU A 153 -18.41 2.28 19.73
N PRO A 154 -19.54 2.97 19.50
CA PRO A 154 -20.83 2.57 20.05
C PRO A 154 -21.20 1.11 19.75
N ALA A 155 -21.88 0.44 20.70
CA ALA A 155 -22.21 -0.98 20.60
C ALA A 155 -22.99 -1.33 19.32
N HIS A 156 -23.97 -0.50 18.94
CA HIS A 156 -24.77 -0.71 17.73
C HIS A 156 -23.91 -0.73 16.45
N HIS A 157 -22.89 0.12 16.34
CA HIS A 157 -21.96 0.11 15.21
C HIS A 157 -21.08 -1.15 15.21
N VAL A 158 -20.62 -1.58 16.40
CA VAL A 158 -19.82 -2.82 16.53
C VAL A 158 -20.64 -4.05 16.13
N GLU A 159 -21.91 -4.11 16.55
CA GLU A 159 -22.85 -5.17 16.20
C GLU A 159 -23.14 -5.16 14.69
N ALA A 160 -23.42 -4.00 14.11
CA ALA A 160 -23.68 -3.85 12.68
C ALA A 160 -22.47 -4.28 11.83
N LEU A 161 -21.25 -3.90 12.21
CA LEU A 161 -20.01 -4.35 11.55
C LEU A 161 -19.81 -5.86 11.68
N ALA A 162 -20.09 -6.44 12.85
CA ALA A 162 -19.99 -7.88 13.07
C ALA A 162 -21.00 -8.67 12.23
N GLU A 163 -22.23 -8.16 12.08
CA GLU A 163 -23.26 -8.74 11.22
C GLU A 163 -22.88 -8.64 9.74
N LEU A 164 -22.37 -7.49 9.29
CA LEU A 164 -21.84 -7.28 7.95
C LEU A 164 -20.73 -8.28 7.62
N ARG A 165 -19.72 -8.39 8.50
CA ARG A 165 -18.63 -9.34 8.34
C ARG A 165 -19.14 -10.79 8.29
N GLY A 166 -20.11 -11.16 9.14
CA GLY A 166 -20.72 -12.48 9.14
C GLY A 166 -21.36 -12.84 7.80
N ARG A 167 -22.14 -11.91 7.23
CA ARG A 167 -22.77 -12.06 5.90
C ARG A 167 -21.74 -12.21 4.78
N ILE A 168 -20.71 -11.36 4.77
CA ILE A 168 -19.65 -11.38 3.75
C ILE A 168 -18.87 -12.69 3.78
N LEU A 169 -18.56 -13.19 4.98
CA LEU A 169 -17.85 -14.45 5.14
C LEU A 169 -18.66 -15.66 4.64
N ARG A 170 -19.99 -15.58 4.71
CA ARG A 170 -20.92 -16.62 4.21
C ARG A 170 -21.34 -16.43 2.75
N ASP A 171 -20.86 -15.36 2.10
CA ASP A 171 -21.25 -14.99 0.73
C ASP A 171 -22.75 -14.69 0.57
N GLU A 172 -23.38 -14.14 1.60
CA GLU A 172 -24.79 -13.75 1.57
C GLU A 172 -24.98 -12.42 0.80
N ALA A 173 -26.03 -12.36 -0.03
CA ALA A 173 -26.37 -11.17 -0.80
C ALA A 173 -26.74 -9.98 0.10
N GLU A 174 -26.39 -8.77 -0.32
CA GLU A 174 -26.78 -7.54 0.38
C GLU A 174 -28.31 -7.38 0.33
N PRO A 175 -28.99 -7.11 1.45
CA PRO A 175 -30.41 -6.78 1.41
C PRO A 175 -30.60 -5.56 0.51
N PRO A 176 -31.64 -5.54 -0.34
CA PRO A 176 -31.88 -4.44 -1.25
C PRO A 176 -31.95 -3.13 -0.48
N ALA A 177 -31.18 -2.13 -0.92
CA ALA A 177 -31.20 -0.81 -0.32
C ALA A 177 -32.64 -0.28 -0.34
N VAL A 178 -33.15 0.13 0.83
CA VAL A 178 -34.41 0.87 0.90
C VAL A 178 -34.15 2.19 0.18
N VAL A 179 -34.62 2.30 -1.07
CA VAL A 179 -34.55 3.55 -1.83
C VAL A 179 -35.36 4.57 -1.06
N ALA A 180 -34.68 5.53 -0.42
CA ALA A 180 -35.35 6.68 0.17
C ALA A 180 -36.16 7.38 -0.94
N ALA A 181 -37.45 7.59 -0.71
CA ALA A 181 -38.33 8.23 -1.67
C ALA A 181 -37.72 9.57 -2.13
N PRO A 182 -37.74 9.90 -3.43
CA PRO A 182 -37.17 11.15 -3.92
C PRO A 182 -37.83 12.34 -3.19
N SER A 183 -37.01 13.29 -2.75
CA SER A 183 -37.51 14.54 -2.19
C SER A 183 -38.27 15.33 -3.26
N SER A 184 -39.38 15.95 -2.83
CA SER A 184 -40.39 16.60 -3.68
C SER A 184 -39.77 17.60 -4.68
N PRO A 185 -40.23 17.67 -5.95
CA PRO A 185 -39.60 18.44 -7.05
C PRO A 185 -39.82 19.97 -7.01
N TRP A 186 -40.49 20.49 -5.98
CA TRP A 186 -40.81 21.92 -5.85
C TRP A 186 -39.60 22.89 -5.76
N PRO A 187 -38.49 22.59 -5.05
CA PRO A 187 -37.38 23.54 -4.93
C PRO A 187 -36.57 23.68 -6.24
N ARG A 188 -36.56 22.63 -7.10
CA ARG A 188 -35.94 22.69 -8.43
C ARG A 188 -36.64 23.69 -9.37
N ARG A 189 -37.96 23.81 -9.29
CA ARG A 189 -38.72 24.75 -10.13
C ARG A 189 -38.49 26.21 -9.73
N LEU A 190 -38.32 26.47 -8.43
CA LEU A 190 -37.95 27.80 -7.92
C LEU A 190 -36.50 28.17 -8.31
N ALA A 191 -35.57 27.22 -8.28
CA ALA A 191 -34.21 27.44 -8.75
C ALA A 191 -34.14 27.79 -10.25
N TRP A 192 -34.95 27.12 -11.09
CA TRP A 192 -35.04 27.46 -12.52
C TRP A 192 -35.65 28.84 -12.76
N ALA A 193 -36.67 29.23 -12.00
CA ALA A 193 -37.24 30.58 -12.10
C ALA A 193 -36.21 31.66 -11.72
N GLY A 194 -35.41 31.42 -10.67
CA GLY A 194 -34.31 32.29 -10.27
C GLY A 194 -33.22 32.38 -11.35
N LEU A 195 -32.87 31.27 -11.99
CA LEU A 195 -31.83 31.21 -13.03
C LEU A 195 -32.26 31.95 -14.30
N VAL A 196 -33.54 31.84 -14.70
CA VAL A 196 -34.11 32.61 -15.83
C VAL A 196 -34.10 34.11 -15.51
N LEU A 197 -34.43 34.51 -14.28
CA LEU A 197 -34.39 35.91 -13.85
C LEU A 197 -32.97 36.46 -13.85
N LEU A 198 -31.99 35.65 -13.44
CA LEU A 198 -30.56 35.99 -13.45
C LEU A 198 -30.02 36.13 -14.89
N ALA A 199 -30.45 35.25 -15.80
CA ALA A 199 -30.08 35.32 -17.21
C ALA A 199 -30.66 36.56 -17.91
N LEU A 200 -31.89 36.96 -17.56
CA LEU A 200 -32.49 38.21 -18.04
C LEU A 200 -31.76 39.45 -17.51
N ALA A 201 -31.35 39.45 -16.24
CA ALA A 201 -30.54 40.52 -15.68
C ALA A 201 -29.14 40.60 -16.33
N PHE A 202 -28.51 39.46 -16.62
CA PHE A 202 -27.22 39.39 -17.32
C PHE A 202 -27.31 39.84 -18.79
N ALA A 203 -28.40 39.53 -19.49
CA ALA A 203 -28.61 40.04 -20.84
C ALA A 203 -28.77 41.57 -20.87
N ALA A 204 -29.33 42.16 -19.82
CA ALA A 204 -29.48 43.62 -19.70
C ALA A 204 -28.14 44.34 -19.51
N THR A 205 -27.09 43.66 -18.99
CA THR A 205 -25.76 44.25 -18.80
C THR A 205 -24.91 44.40 -20.07
N TRP A 206 -25.37 43.91 -21.24
CA TRP A 206 -24.67 44.07 -22.53
C TRP A 206 -25.19 45.23 -23.40
N TRP A 207 -26.11 46.05 -22.89
CA TRP A 207 -26.70 47.15 -23.68
C TRP A 207 -25.97 48.49 -23.56
N GLU A 208 -24.90 48.60 -22.76
CA GLU A 208 -24.04 49.79 -22.70
C GLU A 208 -22.62 49.46 -23.20
N PRO A 209 -22.05 50.22 -24.15
CA PRO A 209 -20.67 50.02 -24.59
C PRO A 209 -19.69 50.51 -23.50
N PRO A 210 -18.62 49.76 -23.19
CA PRO A 210 -17.68 50.16 -22.15
C PRO A 210 -16.80 51.35 -22.61
N PRO A 211 -16.53 52.34 -21.74
CA PRO A 211 -15.58 53.41 -22.03
C PRO A 211 -14.14 52.86 -22.05
N PRO A 212 -13.21 53.55 -22.74
CA PRO A 212 -11.82 53.10 -22.83
C PRO A 212 -11.09 53.17 -21.47
N LEU A 213 -10.22 52.18 -21.23
CA LEU A 213 -9.47 52.02 -19.98
C LEU A 213 -8.46 53.17 -19.77
N LEU A 214 -8.49 53.77 -18.58
CA LEU A 214 -7.53 54.76 -18.09
C LEU A 214 -6.22 54.09 -17.61
N PRO A 215 -5.10 54.84 -17.48
CA PRO A 215 -3.82 54.29 -17.04
C PRO A 215 -3.94 53.70 -15.62
N GLY A 216 -3.67 52.39 -15.49
CA GLY A 216 -3.80 51.65 -14.23
C GLY A 216 -4.95 50.62 -14.20
N GLY A 217 -5.69 50.41 -15.29
CA GLY A 217 -6.71 49.36 -15.39
C GLY A 217 -6.11 47.94 -15.48
N VAL A 218 -6.61 47.01 -14.67
CA VAL A 218 -6.29 45.57 -14.70
C VAL A 218 -7.24 44.87 -15.67
N GLN A 219 -6.69 43.98 -16.49
CA GLN A 219 -7.42 43.15 -17.45
C GLN A 219 -7.50 41.72 -16.92
N ASP A 220 -8.69 41.12 -16.92
CA ASP A 220 -8.85 39.72 -16.51
C ASP A 220 -8.20 38.77 -17.51
N LEU A 221 -7.48 37.78 -16.98
CA LEU A 221 -6.77 36.75 -17.74
C LEU A 221 -7.76 35.79 -18.43
N PRO A 222 -7.36 35.13 -19.54
CA PRO A 222 -8.22 34.20 -20.25
C PRO A 222 -8.61 33.01 -19.35
N PRO A 223 -9.80 32.41 -19.56
CA PRO A 223 -10.28 31.30 -18.74
C PRO A 223 -9.31 30.10 -18.80
N GLU A 224 -9.09 29.49 -17.64
CA GLU A 224 -8.30 28.26 -17.52
C GLU A 224 -8.87 27.19 -18.44
N THR A 225 -8.07 26.80 -19.43
CA THR A 225 -8.23 25.50 -20.07
C THR A 225 -7.85 24.43 -19.06
N PRO A 226 -8.55 23.29 -19.01
CA PRO A 226 -8.21 22.22 -18.09
C PRO A 226 -6.74 21.86 -18.26
N VAL A 227 -6.01 21.88 -17.15
CA VAL A 227 -4.58 21.57 -17.11
C VAL A 227 -4.40 20.15 -17.60
N ASP A 228 -4.12 20.00 -18.89
CA ASP A 228 -3.45 18.82 -19.40
C ASP A 228 -2.09 18.81 -18.71
N SER A 229 -1.90 17.88 -17.78
CA SER A 229 -0.69 17.75 -16.99
C SER A 229 0.40 17.12 -17.86
N THR A 230 0.72 17.78 -18.96
CA THR A 230 1.83 17.47 -19.84
C THR A 230 2.62 18.77 -20.03
N VAL A 231 3.19 19.28 -18.94
CA VAL A 231 4.53 19.85 -19.11
C VAL A 231 5.38 18.66 -19.55
N PRO A 232 5.92 18.64 -20.78
CA PRO A 232 6.82 17.57 -21.18
C PRO A 232 8.05 17.73 -20.28
N MET A 233 8.08 16.94 -19.21
CA MET A 233 9.33 16.67 -18.52
C MET A 233 10.29 16.11 -19.57
N PRO A 234 11.57 16.49 -19.56
CA PRO A 234 12.54 15.90 -20.48
C PRO A 234 12.39 14.38 -20.40
N GLY A 235 12.10 13.75 -21.55
CA GLY A 235 11.33 12.50 -21.66
C GLY A 235 11.97 11.22 -21.11
N ASP A 236 13.07 11.35 -20.35
CA ASP A 236 13.75 10.29 -19.60
C ASP A 236 13.66 10.52 -18.07
N ALA A 237 13.54 11.77 -17.61
CA ALA A 237 13.49 12.12 -16.19
C ALA A 237 12.18 11.64 -15.55
N SER A 238 11.05 11.74 -16.26
CA SER A 238 9.74 11.26 -15.80
C SER A 238 9.71 9.75 -15.52
N GLN A 239 10.52 8.99 -16.25
CA GLN A 239 10.60 7.54 -16.17
C GLN A 239 11.39 7.15 -14.93
N VAL A 240 12.55 7.80 -14.72
CA VAL A 240 13.44 7.53 -13.58
C VAL A 240 12.81 7.90 -12.24
N ILE A 241 11.90 8.87 -12.19
CA ILE A 241 11.18 9.25 -10.96
C ILE A 241 9.84 8.52 -10.79
N HIS A 242 9.52 7.58 -11.69
CA HIS A 242 8.25 6.87 -11.65
C HIS A 242 8.12 6.04 -10.35
N PRO A 243 6.96 6.09 -9.64
CA PRO A 243 6.76 5.39 -8.37
C PRO A 243 7.08 3.90 -8.41
N ASP A 244 6.64 3.23 -9.48
CA ASP A 244 6.77 1.79 -9.65
C ASP A 244 8.01 1.37 -10.46
N TYR A 245 8.92 2.30 -10.76
CA TYR A 245 10.13 1.98 -11.52
C TYR A 245 10.94 0.81 -10.92
N PRO A 246 11.23 0.74 -9.61
CA PRO A 246 12.02 -0.37 -9.07
C PRO A 246 11.37 -1.73 -9.28
N ALA A 247 10.04 -1.77 -9.23
CA ALA A 247 9.26 -3.00 -9.41
C ALA A 247 9.21 -3.43 -10.88
N LEU A 248 9.31 -2.48 -11.81
CA LEU A 248 9.19 -2.69 -13.25
C LEU A 248 10.52 -2.65 -13.99
N ALA A 249 11.65 -2.39 -13.31
CA ALA A 249 12.97 -2.30 -13.93
C ALA A 249 13.43 -3.64 -14.52
N ASP A 250 13.21 -4.74 -13.79
CA ASP A 250 13.54 -6.10 -14.22
C ASP A 250 12.35 -6.71 -15.00
N PRO A 251 12.52 -7.10 -16.28
CA PRO A 251 11.45 -7.69 -17.09
C PRO A 251 10.87 -8.97 -16.50
N ASP A 252 11.68 -9.78 -15.84
CA ASP A 252 11.27 -11.10 -15.37
C ASP A 252 10.61 -11.04 -13.99
N SER A 253 10.82 -9.93 -13.25
CA SER A 253 10.35 -9.78 -11.87
C SER A 253 8.84 -9.87 -11.75
N GLU A 254 8.06 -9.33 -12.71
CA GLU A 254 6.60 -9.41 -12.65
C GLU A 254 6.09 -10.84 -12.86
N ALA A 255 6.61 -11.55 -13.87
CA ALA A 255 6.23 -12.95 -14.13
C ALA A 255 6.58 -13.85 -12.94
N LEU A 256 7.78 -13.68 -12.36
CA LEU A 256 8.20 -14.41 -11.17
C LEU A 256 7.38 -14.03 -9.93
N ALA A 257 6.98 -12.77 -9.80
CA ALA A 257 6.19 -12.30 -8.68
C ALA A 257 4.77 -12.88 -8.68
N VAL A 258 4.13 -13.00 -9.85
CA VAL A 258 2.78 -13.60 -9.96
C VAL A 258 2.80 -15.06 -9.53
N ASP A 259 3.79 -15.83 -9.98
CA ASP A 259 3.93 -17.25 -9.65
C ASP A 259 4.75 -17.51 -8.37
N LEU A 260 5.01 -16.47 -7.57
CA LEU A 260 6.00 -16.52 -6.49
C LEU A 260 5.73 -17.63 -5.48
N ALA A 261 4.48 -17.75 -5.02
CA ALA A 261 4.10 -18.76 -4.04
C ALA A 261 4.28 -20.18 -4.59
N PHE A 262 3.89 -20.41 -5.83
CA PHE A 262 4.08 -21.69 -6.52
C PHE A 262 5.57 -22.01 -6.68
N LEU A 263 6.36 -21.07 -7.18
CA LEU A 263 7.79 -21.26 -7.43
C LEU A 263 8.59 -21.43 -6.13
N SER A 264 8.17 -20.77 -5.05
CA SER A 264 8.75 -20.93 -3.71
C SER A 264 8.46 -22.30 -3.10
N TRP A 265 7.23 -22.80 -3.25
CA TRP A 265 6.86 -24.16 -2.86
C TRP A 265 7.66 -25.20 -3.66
N LEU A 266 7.73 -25.01 -4.99
CA LEU A 266 8.45 -25.91 -5.88
C LEU A 266 9.95 -25.93 -5.56
N ALA A 267 10.54 -24.75 -5.31
CA ALA A 267 11.92 -24.59 -4.93
C ALA A 267 12.24 -25.35 -3.63
N ALA A 268 11.41 -25.20 -2.60
CA ALA A 268 11.59 -25.91 -1.33
C ALA A 268 11.42 -27.43 -1.47
N ARG A 269 10.51 -27.89 -2.33
CA ARG A 269 10.26 -29.31 -2.59
C ARG A 269 11.39 -29.99 -3.37
N ASP A 270 11.89 -29.34 -4.41
CA ASP A 270 12.77 -29.95 -5.40
C ASP A 270 14.26 -29.89 -5.00
N GLY A 271 14.61 -29.18 -3.92
CA GLY A 271 15.90 -29.32 -3.26
C GLY A 271 16.62 -28.00 -2.94
N SER A 272 17.81 -28.14 -2.36
CA SER A 272 18.56 -27.11 -1.65
C SER A 272 18.79 -25.80 -2.43
N PRO A 273 18.92 -24.67 -1.70
CA PRO A 273 19.22 -23.38 -2.31
C PRO A 273 20.48 -23.46 -3.18
N PRO A 274 20.52 -22.74 -4.32
CA PRO A 274 21.73 -22.66 -5.12
C PRO A 274 22.89 -22.14 -4.26
N GLU A 275 24.08 -22.73 -4.41
CA GLU A 275 25.26 -22.27 -3.69
C GLU A 275 25.45 -20.76 -3.94
N PRO A 276 25.52 -19.94 -2.88
CA PRO A 276 25.70 -18.52 -3.06
C PRO A 276 27.01 -18.28 -3.79
N GLN A 277 26.94 -17.66 -4.97
CA GLN A 277 28.12 -17.13 -5.62
C GLN A 277 28.79 -16.19 -4.61
N ALA A 278 30.06 -16.45 -4.27
CA ALA A 278 30.78 -15.77 -3.18
C ALA A 278 30.74 -14.23 -3.27
N GLN A 279 30.52 -13.68 -4.47
CA GLN A 279 30.35 -12.25 -4.73
C GLN A 279 28.98 -11.69 -4.30
N ALA A 280 27.89 -12.48 -4.38
CA ALA A 280 26.55 -12.06 -3.96
C ALA A 280 26.40 -12.08 -2.42
N ALA A 281 27.03 -13.05 -1.75
CA ALA A 281 27.07 -13.11 -0.29
C ALA A 281 27.87 -11.94 0.33
N GLN A 282 29.02 -11.59 -0.28
CA GLN A 282 29.83 -10.45 0.16
C GLN A 282 29.16 -9.09 -0.08
N ALA A 283 28.35 -8.95 -1.15
CA ALA A 283 27.58 -7.74 -1.41
C ALA A 283 26.41 -7.55 -0.43
N ALA A 284 25.81 -8.64 0.05
CA ALA A 284 24.72 -8.61 1.04
C ALA A 284 25.23 -8.27 2.46
N ASP A 285 26.38 -8.80 2.86
CA ASP A 285 26.98 -8.54 4.18
C ASP A 285 27.63 -7.15 4.30
N ALA A 286 28.12 -6.57 3.19
CA ALA A 286 28.76 -5.24 3.19
C ALA A 286 27.77 -4.06 3.16
N ALA A 287 26.50 -4.31 2.80
CA ALA A 287 25.51 -3.26 2.53
C ALA A 287 24.93 -2.51 3.75
N PRO A 288 24.77 -3.10 4.96
CA PRO A 288 24.04 -2.39 6.02
C PRO A 288 24.88 -1.33 6.75
N LEU A 289 26.21 -1.52 6.85
CA LEU A 289 27.05 -0.74 7.77
C LEU A 289 27.86 0.38 7.09
N ALA A 290 28.19 0.27 5.80
CA ALA A 290 29.00 1.28 5.10
C ALA A 290 28.16 2.44 4.49
N ALA A 291 26.88 2.23 4.20
CA ALA A 291 26.06 3.18 3.43
C ALA A 291 25.39 4.30 4.25
N ALA A 292 25.61 4.33 5.57
CA ALA A 292 24.94 5.27 6.48
C ALA A 292 25.68 6.62 6.63
N GLN A 293 26.92 6.76 6.15
CA GLN A 293 27.78 7.87 6.59
C GLN A 293 28.23 8.90 5.55
N ASP A 294 27.91 8.78 4.25
CA ASP A 294 28.09 9.92 3.34
C ASP A 294 27.19 9.79 2.11
N GLN A 295 26.21 10.68 1.98
CA GLN A 295 25.36 10.73 0.79
C GLN A 295 25.67 11.99 -0.01
N PRO A 296 25.96 11.87 -1.32
CA PRO A 296 26.33 13.02 -2.13
C PRO A 296 25.21 14.06 -2.12
N ALA A 297 25.59 15.31 -1.85
CA ALA A 297 24.73 16.44 -2.12
C ALA A 297 24.36 16.44 -3.61
N PHE A 298 23.19 16.98 -3.97
CA PHE A 298 22.75 17.03 -5.37
C PHE A 298 23.84 17.53 -6.35
N PRO A 299 24.64 18.58 -6.03
CA PRO A 299 25.69 19.05 -6.92
C PRO A 299 26.85 18.08 -7.12
N SER A 300 27.09 17.13 -6.20
CA SER A 300 28.20 16.17 -6.28
C SER A 300 27.84 14.86 -6.99
N LEU A 301 26.59 14.71 -7.44
CA LEU A 301 26.15 13.59 -8.30
C LEU A 301 26.85 13.63 -9.67
N ALA A 302 26.96 12.47 -10.33
CA ALA A 302 27.53 12.40 -11.68
C ALA A 302 26.68 13.21 -12.68
N ALA A 303 27.28 13.73 -13.76
CA ALA A 303 26.57 14.62 -14.69
C ALA A 303 25.30 14.01 -15.29
N GLY A 304 25.33 12.72 -15.67
CA GLY A 304 24.16 12.00 -16.17
C GLY A 304 23.07 11.82 -15.09
N GLU A 305 23.46 11.48 -13.87
CA GLU A 305 22.54 11.35 -12.72
C GLU A 305 21.87 12.69 -12.40
N ARG A 306 22.66 13.79 -12.37
CA ARG A 306 22.16 15.15 -12.14
C ARG A 306 21.15 15.58 -13.20
N SER A 307 21.37 15.22 -14.46
CA SER A 307 20.45 15.59 -15.54
C SER A 307 19.10 14.88 -15.40
N LEU A 308 19.10 13.59 -15.06
CA LEU A 308 17.86 12.81 -14.89
C LEU A 308 17.09 13.21 -13.62
N LEU A 309 17.82 13.57 -12.56
CA LEU A 309 17.24 13.95 -11.27
C LEU A 309 17.08 15.46 -11.09
N ALA A 310 17.33 16.26 -12.14
CA ALA A 310 17.20 17.72 -12.13
C ALA A 310 15.85 18.22 -11.57
N PRO A 311 14.70 17.61 -11.87
CA PRO A 311 13.42 18.03 -11.29
C PRO A 311 13.37 17.96 -9.75
N LEU A 312 14.18 17.09 -9.15
CA LEU A 312 14.24 16.88 -7.70
C LEU A 312 15.32 17.73 -7.01
N ALA A 313 16.06 18.56 -7.74
CA ALA A 313 17.17 19.36 -7.20
C ALA A 313 16.74 20.24 -6.01
N GLY A 314 15.57 20.89 -6.12
CA GLY A 314 15.04 21.76 -5.06
C GLY A 314 14.57 21.01 -3.81
N THR A 315 14.06 19.79 -3.97
CA THR A 315 13.57 18.95 -2.87
C THR A 315 14.62 17.99 -2.33
N TRP A 316 15.78 17.86 -2.99
CA TRP A 316 16.83 16.89 -2.65
C TRP A 316 17.25 16.90 -1.17
N PRO A 317 17.42 18.06 -0.51
CA PRO A 317 17.79 18.09 0.91
C PRO A 317 16.69 17.57 1.85
N GLN A 318 15.44 17.56 1.41
CA GLN A 318 14.27 17.13 2.18
C GLN A 318 13.95 15.63 1.98
N LEU A 319 14.57 14.99 0.98
CA LEU A 319 14.40 13.57 0.73
C LEU A 319 15.15 12.75 1.78
N ASP A 320 14.49 11.72 2.28
CA ASP A 320 15.11 10.82 3.24
C ASP A 320 16.29 10.07 2.59
N PRO A 321 17.23 9.58 3.41
CA PRO A 321 18.44 8.93 2.91
C PRO A 321 18.20 7.66 2.08
N ASN A 322 17.09 6.95 2.27
CA ASN A 322 16.77 5.74 1.50
C ASN A 322 16.25 6.11 0.11
N THR A 323 15.34 7.08 0.05
CA THR A 323 14.79 7.61 -1.20
C THR A 323 15.90 8.17 -2.10
N ARG A 324 16.85 8.93 -1.54
CA ARG A 324 18.00 9.43 -2.31
C ARG A 324 18.83 8.29 -2.91
N ARG A 325 19.14 7.25 -2.13
CA ARG A 325 19.86 6.06 -2.63
C ARG A 325 19.07 5.35 -3.72
N GLN A 326 17.77 5.19 -3.54
CA GLN A 326 16.90 4.55 -4.52
C GLN A 326 16.88 5.32 -5.84
N LEU A 327 16.71 6.64 -5.81
CA LEU A 327 16.70 7.50 -7.01
C LEU A 327 18.04 7.50 -7.74
N ILE A 328 19.16 7.55 -7.02
CA ILE A 328 20.50 7.41 -7.62
C ILE A 328 20.64 6.04 -8.28
N GLY A 329 20.19 4.97 -7.62
CA GLY A 329 20.20 3.62 -8.18
C GLY A 329 19.37 3.50 -9.46
N GLN A 330 18.17 4.10 -9.48
CA GLN A 330 17.30 4.13 -10.66
C GLN A 330 17.94 4.91 -11.82
N ALA A 331 18.52 6.09 -11.54
CA ALA A 331 19.22 6.88 -12.55
C ALA A 331 20.42 6.12 -13.13
N ARG A 332 21.21 5.44 -12.29
CA ARG A 332 22.33 4.58 -12.73
C ARG A 332 21.84 3.42 -13.59
N HIS A 333 20.77 2.76 -13.18
CA HIS A 333 20.17 1.67 -13.95
C HIS A 333 19.73 2.17 -15.32
N TRP A 334 18.98 3.27 -15.37
CA TRP A 334 18.53 3.88 -16.63
C TRP A 334 19.68 4.22 -17.57
N LEU A 335 20.74 4.85 -17.04
CA LEU A 335 21.93 5.20 -17.81
C LEU A 335 22.69 3.98 -18.33
N ALA A 336 22.64 2.85 -17.61
CA ALA A 336 23.27 1.60 -18.02
C ALA A 336 22.49 0.84 -19.10
N LEU A 337 21.17 1.06 -19.22
CA LEU A 337 20.34 0.46 -20.28
C LEU A 337 20.70 1.06 -21.66
N ASP A 338 20.64 0.23 -22.69
CA ASP A 338 20.74 0.64 -24.08
C ASP A 338 19.41 1.24 -24.60
N GLY A 339 19.40 1.70 -25.85
CA GLY A 339 18.22 2.35 -26.44
C GLY A 339 16.99 1.45 -26.53
N GLU A 340 17.18 0.17 -26.81
CA GLU A 340 16.11 -0.83 -26.92
C GLU A 340 15.53 -1.16 -25.54
N ALA A 341 16.37 -1.44 -24.56
CA ALA A 341 15.94 -1.72 -23.20
C ALA A 341 15.26 -0.51 -22.53
N ARG A 342 15.70 0.72 -22.83
CA ARG A 342 14.99 1.94 -22.39
C ARG A 342 13.62 2.10 -23.08
N ALA A 343 13.48 1.70 -24.34
CA ALA A 343 12.19 1.72 -25.03
C ALA A 343 11.23 0.68 -24.43
N ALA A 344 11.71 -0.55 -24.19
CA ALA A 344 10.95 -1.60 -23.55
C ALA A 344 10.49 -1.22 -22.14
N LEU A 345 11.37 -0.59 -21.34
CA LEU A 345 11.00 -0.11 -20.01
C LEU A 345 9.95 1.01 -20.05
N ARG A 346 10.06 1.96 -21.00
CA ARG A 346 9.04 3.00 -21.21
C ARG A 346 7.68 2.40 -21.54
N GLU A 347 7.66 1.42 -22.43
CA GLU A 347 6.44 0.75 -22.80
C GLU A 347 5.82 0.01 -21.60
N ARG A 348 6.62 -0.68 -20.80
CA ARG A 348 6.15 -1.36 -19.57
C ARG A 348 5.55 -0.39 -18.57
N LEU A 349 6.20 0.76 -18.34
CA LEU A 349 5.68 1.82 -17.48
C LEU A 349 4.33 2.36 -18.01
N ALA A 350 4.21 2.60 -19.31
CA ALA A 350 2.97 3.07 -19.92
C ALA A 350 1.84 2.03 -19.84
N GLN A 351 2.15 0.75 -20.09
CA GLN A 351 1.20 -0.36 -19.93
C GLN A 351 0.75 -0.49 -18.48
N TRP A 352 1.67 -0.34 -17.54
CA TRP A 352 1.36 -0.34 -16.12
C TRP A 352 0.39 0.78 -15.75
N ASP A 353 0.64 2.02 -16.20
CA ASP A 353 -0.23 3.16 -15.92
C ASP A 353 -1.63 3.04 -16.52
N ALA A 354 -1.77 2.30 -17.63
CA ALA A 354 -3.04 2.02 -18.28
C ALA A 354 -3.91 0.99 -17.52
N LEU A 355 -3.35 0.25 -16.54
CA LEU A 355 -4.09 -0.76 -15.79
C LEU A 355 -5.13 -0.14 -14.84
N PRO A 356 -6.30 -0.79 -14.67
CA PRO A 356 -7.25 -0.45 -13.62
C PRO A 356 -6.59 -0.43 -12.23
N VAL A 357 -7.05 0.46 -11.35
CA VAL A 357 -6.46 0.65 -10.01
C VAL A 357 -6.44 -0.65 -9.19
N ALA A 358 -7.49 -1.46 -9.28
CA ALA A 358 -7.56 -2.75 -8.59
C ALA A 358 -6.46 -3.72 -9.08
N ASP A 359 -6.22 -3.77 -10.38
CA ASP A 359 -5.21 -4.64 -10.98
C ASP A 359 -3.79 -4.19 -10.62
N ARG A 360 -3.54 -2.87 -10.64
CA ARG A 360 -2.28 -2.30 -10.16
C ARG A 360 -2.04 -2.64 -8.69
N ALA A 361 -3.06 -2.50 -7.84
CA ALA A 361 -2.94 -2.81 -6.42
C ALA A 361 -2.60 -4.29 -6.17
N ALA A 362 -3.25 -5.21 -6.90
CA ALA A 362 -2.95 -6.63 -6.83
C ALA A 362 -1.50 -6.94 -7.25
N ARG A 363 -1.08 -6.44 -8.41
CA ARG A 363 0.29 -6.66 -8.94
C ARG A 363 1.37 -6.05 -8.06
N ARG A 364 1.13 -4.87 -7.46
CA ARG A 364 2.03 -4.29 -6.46
C ARG A 364 2.22 -5.20 -5.25
N GLY A 365 1.17 -5.91 -4.82
CA GLY A 365 1.27 -6.89 -3.75
C GLY A 365 2.24 -8.02 -4.07
N HIS A 366 2.19 -8.55 -5.31
CA HIS A 366 3.09 -9.60 -5.77
C HIS A 366 4.53 -9.10 -5.88
N LEU A 367 4.75 -7.96 -6.52
CA LEU A 367 6.08 -7.35 -6.68
C LEU A 367 6.70 -6.96 -5.34
N ALA A 368 5.90 -6.51 -4.36
CA ALA A 368 6.36 -6.25 -3.01
C ALA A 368 6.80 -7.53 -2.30
N ALA A 369 6.09 -8.65 -2.47
CA ALA A 369 6.51 -9.94 -1.90
C ALA A 369 7.84 -10.40 -2.51
N TRP A 370 7.99 -10.29 -3.83
CA TRP A 370 9.24 -10.56 -4.55
C TRP A 370 10.41 -9.70 -4.06
N GLY A 371 10.19 -8.38 -3.92
CA GLY A 371 11.19 -7.44 -3.43
C GLY A 371 11.58 -7.66 -1.96
N ASN A 372 10.74 -8.32 -1.17
CA ASN A 372 11.02 -8.67 0.23
C ASN A 372 11.83 -9.97 0.40
N LEU A 373 12.12 -10.68 -0.68
CA LEU A 373 13.01 -11.83 -0.68
C LEU A 373 14.47 -11.37 -0.65
N SER A 374 15.31 -12.12 0.05
CA SER A 374 16.77 -11.95 -0.04
C SER A 374 17.27 -12.24 -1.45
N ALA A 375 18.45 -11.71 -1.82
CA ALA A 375 19.06 -11.99 -3.12
C ALA A 375 19.25 -13.50 -3.36
N ALA A 376 19.57 -14.27 -2.31
CA ALA A 376 19.69 -15.72 -2.38
C ALA A 376 18.34 -16.41 -2.64
N GLU A 377 17.26 -15.99 -1.98
CA GLU A 377 15.91 -16.51 -2.23
C GLU A 377 15.42 -16.14 -3.63
N GLN A 378 15.66 -14.91 -4.11
CA GLN A 378 15.33 -14.53 -5.49
C GLN A 378 16.10 -15.38 -6.51
N ALA A 379 17.38 -15.66 -6.27
CA ALA A 379 18.16 -16.55 -7.12
C ALA A 379 17.61 -17.99 -7.11
N TRP A 380 17.19 -18.50 -5.93
CA TRP A 380 16.57 -19.81 -5.81
C TRP A 380 15.25 -19.90 -6.58
N VAL A 381 14.38 -18.89 -6.46
CA VAL A 381 13.12 -18.82 -7.22
C VAL A 381 13.37 -18.72 -8.72
N ARG A 382 14.34 -17.92 -9.18
CA ARG A 382 14.74 -17.86 -10.60
C ARG A 382 15.23 -19.21 -11.12
N ALA A 383 16.07 -19.90 -10.36
CA ALA A 383 16.56 -21.23 -10.71
C ALA A 383 15.41 -22.25 -10.79
N SER A 384 14.49 -22.21 -9.80
CA SER A 384 13.28 -23.04 -9.78
C SER A 384 12.41 -22.78 -11.02
N ALA A 385 12.18 -21.51 -11.38
CA ALA A 385 11.43 -21.13 -12.57
C ALA A 385 12.05 -21.65 -13.88
N ALA A 386 13.39 -21.58 -14.00
CA ALA A 386 14.12 -22.07 -15.17
C ALA A 386 14.06 -23.61 -15.29
N VAL A 387 14.26 -24.32 -14.18
CA VAL A 387 14.12 -25.79 -14.14
C VAL A 387 12.68 -26.19 -14.46
N PHE A 388 11.73 -25.44 -13.91
CA PHE A 388 10.32 -25.68 -14.07
C PHE A 388 9.87 -25.52 -15.54
N SER A 389 10.25 -24.43 -16.21
CA SER A 389 9.86 -24.16 -17.60
C SER A 389 10.42 -25.16 -18.59
N ALA A 390 11.55 -25.81 -18.26
CA ALA A 390 12.16 -26.87 -19.05
C ALA A 390 11.46 -28.25 -18.91
N ARG A 391 10.51 -28.41 -17.97
CA ARG A 391 9.78 -29.69 -17.78
C ARG A 391 8.76 -29.95 -18.89
N PRO A 392 8.43 -31.21 -19.20
CA PRO A 392 7.32 -31.56 -20.09
C PRO A 392 5.99 -30.99 -19.59
N ALA A 393 5.10 -30.56 -20.50
CA ALA A 393 3.82 -29.92 -20.16
C ALA A 393 2.94 -30.74 -19.19
N GLU A 394 2.99 -32.07 -19.26
CA GLU A 394 2.28 -32.96 -18.33
C GLU A 394 2.82 -32.84 -16.89
N ALA A 395 4.14 -32.87 -16.72
CA ALA A 395 4.78 -32.66 -15.42
C ALA A 395 4.56 -31.22 -14.91
N GLN A 396 4.44 -30.26 -15.83
CA GLN A 396 4.08 -28.89 -15.49
C GLN A 396 2.67 -28.79 -14.90
N ALA A 397 1.69 -29.40 -15.56
CA ALA A 397 0.30 -29.43 -15.12
C ALA A 397 0.15 -30.17 -13.78
N ALA A 398 0.78 -31.34 -13.64
CA ALA A 398 0.75 -32.12 -12.40
C ALA A 398 1.28 -31.32 -11.19
N ALA A 399 2.40 -30.61 -11.35
CA ALA A 399 2.94 -29.77 -10.29
C ALA A 399 1.99 -28.62 -9.90
N ARG A 400 1.22 -28.06 -10.85
CA ARG A 400 0.21 -27.04 -10.54
C ARG A 400 -0.97 -27.60 -9.79
N GLU A 401 -1.47 -28.74 -10.24
CA GLU A 401 -2.59 -29.40 -9.59
C GLU A 401 -2.26 -29.75 -8.14
N GLU A 402 -1.05 -30.25 -7.89
CA GLU A 402 -0.55 -30.53 -6.54
C GLU A 402 -0.48 -29.26 -5.67
N PHE A 403 -0.01 -28.14 -6.22
CA PHE A 403 0.03 -26.88 -5.49
C PHE A 403 -1.39 -26.35 -5.20
N GLU A 404 -2.28 -26.38 -6.20
CA GLU A 404 -3.68 -25.94 -6.05
C GLU A 404 -4.48 -26.81 -5.08
N ALA A 405 -4.09 -28.08 -4.91
CA ALA A 405 -4.66 -28.98 -3.91
C ALA A 405 -4.27 -28.61 -2.46
N LEU A 406 -3.25 -27.76 -2.25
CA LEU A 406 -2.89 -27.29 -0.91
C LEU A 406 -3.96 -26.35 -0.32
N PRO A 407 -4.20 -26.42 1.01
CA PRO A 407 -5.05 -25.45 1.70
C PRO A 407 -4.61 -24.01 1.43
N ALA A 408 -5.57 -23.08 1.33
CA ALA A 408 -5.29 -21.68 1.01
C ALA A 408 -4.29 -21.04 1.98
N GLU A 409 -4.38 -21.36 3.28
CA GLU A 409 -3.45 -20.88 4.29
C GLU A 409 -2.02 -21.39 4.08
N ALA A 410 -1.88 -22.64 3.61
CA ALA A 410 -0.58 -23.22 3.28
C ALA A 410 0.02 -22.57 2.03
N ARG A 411 -0.80 -22.33 0.99
CA ARG A 411 -0.37 -21.58 -0.20
C ARG A 411 0.07 -20.15 0.13
N GLN A 412 -0.63 -19.51 1.07
CA GLN A 412 -0.34 -18.12 1.44
C GLN A 412 1.03 -17.95 2.10
N ALA A 413 1.49 -18.95 2.85
CA ALA A 413 2.80 -18.91 3.51
C ALA A 413 3.96 -18.82 2.51
N TRP A 414 3.82 -19.44 1.33
CA TRP A 414 4.87 -19.49 0.30
C TRP A 414 5.18 -18.14 -0.37
N TRP A 415 4.35 -17.11 -0.17
CA TRP A 415 4.68 -15.73 -0.57
C TRP A 415 5.87 -15.14 0.18
N LEU A 416 6.26 -15.71 1.31
CA LEU A 416 7.43 -15.28 2.09
C LEU A 416 8.75 -15.80 1.53
N GLY A 417 8.69 -16.63 0.49
CA GLY A 417 9.83 -17.25 -0.16
C GLY A 417 10.04 -18.71 0.24
N PRO A 418 10.96 -19.40 -0.45
CA PRO A 418 11.21 -20.83 -0.26
C PRO A 418 11.81 -21.16 1.11
N ALA A 419 12.53 -20.23 1.75
CA ALA A 419 13.15 -20.48 3.06
C ALA A 419 12.17 -20.43 4.23
N LEU A 420 11.11 -19.61 4.13
CA LEU A 420 10.15 -19.39 5.21
C LEU A 420 8.79 -20.06 4.99
N GLY A 421 8.41 -20.35 3.75
CA GLY A 421 7.05 -20.79 3.42
C GLY A 421 6.56 -22.01 4.20
N GLU A 422 7.38 -23.06 4.31
CA GLU A 422 7.02 -24.26 5.08
C GLU A 422 6.90 -23.98 6.59
N TRP A 423 7.77 -23.12 7.11
CA TRP A 423 7.92 -22.85 8.54
C TRP A 423 6.96 -21.80 9.08
N PHE A 424 6.34 -21.01 8.21
CA PHE A 424 5.58 -19.83 8.63
C PHE A 424 4.29 -20.17 9.39
N SER A 425 3.58 -21.23 8.98
CA SER A 425 2.32 -21.61 9.62
C SER A 425 2.50 -21.91 11.13
N PRO A 426 3.51 -22.70 11.56
CA PRO A 426 3.82 -22.90 12.97
C PRO A 426 4.17 -21.63 13.78
N VAL A 427 4.82 -20.63 13.17
CA VAL A 427 5.24 -19.39 13.85
C VAL A 427 4.25 -18.24 13.73
N GLN A 428 3.17 -18.41 12.95
CA GLN A 428 2.11 -17.40 12.75
C GLN A 428 1.61 -16.75 14.05
N PRO A 429 1.48 -17.45 15.21
CA PRO A 429 1.05 -16.82 16.45
C PRO A 429 1.98 -15.71 16.98
N LEU A 430 3.25 -15.66 16.56
CA LEU A 430 4.16 -14.56 16.89
C LEU A 430 3.76 -13.26 16.19
N PHE A 431 3.14 -13.35 15.03
CA PHE A 431 2.73 -12.20 14.23
C PHE A 431 1.40 -11.59 14.70
N ALA A 432 0.70 -12.24 15.64
CA ALA A 432 -0.55 -11.74 16.19
C ALA A 432 -0.34 -10.40 16.91
N TYR A 433 -1.17 -9.40 16.57
CA TYR A 433 -1.15 -8.04 17.14
C TYR A 433 0.18 -7.30 16.99
N MET A 434 1.00 -7.69 16.01
CA MET A 434 2.30 -7.05 15.76
C MET A 434 2.13 -5.76 14.94
N PRO A 435 2.80 -4.66 15.33
CA PRO A 435 2.94 -3.46 14.50
C PRO A 435 3.60 -3.76 13.15
N GLU A 436 3.17 -3.06 12.11
CA GLU A 436 3.61 -3.30 10.72
C GLU A 436 5.13 -3.05 10.52
N ASP A 437 5.68 -2.06 11.22
CA ASP A 437 7.10 -1.69 11.22
C ASP A 437 8.02 -2.77 11.81
N GLN A 438 7.49 -3.62 12.70
CA GLN A 438 8.25 -4.72 13.31
C GLN A 438 8.24 -6.00 12.46
N ARG A 439 7.40 -6.09 11.42
CA ARG A 439 7.28 -7.29 10.59
C ARG A 439 8.54 -7.55 9.74
N PRO A 440 9.10 -6.58 9.01
CA PRO A 440 10.30 -6.82 8.22
C PRO A 440 11.52 -7.25 9.05
N PRO A 441 11.86 -6.58 10.19
CA PRO A 441 12.94 -7.02 11.06
C PRO A 441 12.75 -8.45 11.59
N LEU A 442 11.51 -8.83 11.95
CA LEU A 442 11.23 -10.18 12.41
C LEU A 442 11.39 -11.22 11.30
N LEU A 443 10.93 -10.95 10.08
CA LEU A 443 11.11 -11.84 8.95
C LEU A 443 12.59 -12.01 8.58
N ALA A 444 13.37 -10.93 8.61
CA ALA A 444 14.82 -10.99 8.41
C ALA A 444 15.49 -11.84 9.51
N MET A 445 15.18 -11.58 10.77
CA MET A 445 15.66 -12.37 11.90
C MET A 445 15.30 -13.87 11.76
N LEU A 446 14.08 -14.20 11.35
CA LEU A 446 13.68 -15.58 11.10
C LEU A 446 14.51 -16.23 9.98
N ARG A 447 14.92 -15.49 8.95
CA ARG A 447 15.79 -16.02 7.89
C ARG A 447 17.21 -16.30 8.37
N ASP A 448 17.70 -15.55 9.35
CA ASP A 448 19.03 -15.77 9.92
C ASP A 448 19.08 -16.96 10.88
N LEU A 449 17.95 -17.28 11.54
CA LEU A 449 17.87 -18.44 12.42
C LEU A 449 18.03 -19.75 11.63
N SER A 450 18.74 -20.71 12.22
CA SER A 450 18.83 -22.08 11.72
C SER A 450 17.45 -22.77 11.69
N PRO A 451 17.26 -23.80 10.84
CA PRO A 451 16.02 -24.57 10.80
C PRO A 451 15.61 -25.13 12.17
N GLN A 452 16.59 -25.56 12.99
CA GLN A 452 16.33 -26.07 14.33
C GLN A 452 15.85 -24.96 15.29
N ALA A 453 16.48 -23.78 15.26
CA ALA A 453 16.06 -22.64 16.06
C ALA A 453 14.64 -22.14 15.68
N ARG A 454 14.28 -22.20 14.39
CA ARG A 454 12.90 -21.89 13.94
C ARG A 454 11.88 -22.89 14.46
N ALA A 455 12.20 -24.19 14.46
CA ALA A 455 11.34 -25.24 15.00
C ALA A 455 11.07 -25.03 16.49
N ASP A 456 12.13 -24.72 17.22
CA ASP A 456 12.12 -24.41 18.63
C ASP A 456 11.25 -23.16 18.92
N LEU A 457 11.45 -22.10 18.14
CA LEU A 457 10.65 -20.87 18.25
C LEU A 457 9.16 -21.11 17.95
N ALA A 458 8.83 -22.00 16.99
CA ALA A 458 7.45 -22.38 16.70
C ALA A 458 6.77 -23.09 17.89
N LEU A 459 7.51 -23.95 18.61
CA LEU A 459 7.00 -24.58 19.83
C LEU A 459 6.72 -23.54 20.92
N LEU A 460 7.60 -22.56 21.11
CA LEU A 460 7.39 -21.44 22.04
C LEU A 460 6.18 -20.60 21.65
N ALA A 461 6.04 -20.25 20.37
CA ALA A 461 4.92 -19.46 19.85
C ALA A 461 3.54 -20.09 20.15
N ARG A 462 3.47 -21.42 20.18
CA ARG A 462 2.23 -22.16 20.49
C ARG A 462 1.97 -22.30 21.99
N ARG A 463 3.03 -22.41 22.81
CA ARG A 463 2.92 -22.61 24.26
C ARG A 463 2.69 -21.32 25.04
N LEU A 464 3.28 -20.22 24.59
CA LEU A 464 3.27 -18.95 25.32
C LEU A 464 1.96 -18.16 25.11
N PRO A 465 1.42 -17.53 26.16
CA PRO A 465 0.30 -16.59 26.04
C PRO A 465 0.69 -15.32 25.26
N ALA A 466 -0.30 -14.57 24.78
CA ALA A 466 -0.09 -13.46 23.85
C ALA A 466 0.91 -12.39 24.35
N THR A 467 0.84 -12.01 25.63
CA THR A 467 1.73 -11.01 26.26
C THR A 467 3.17 -11.50 26.36
N GLU A 468 3.39 -12.79 26.62
CA GLU A 468 4.72 -13.38 26.68
C GLU A 468 5.34 -13.54 25.29
N ARG A 469 4.53 -13.81 24.27
CA ARG A 469 4.99 -13.81 22.86
C ARG A 469 5.45 -12.43 22.41
N GLU A 470 4.73 -11.39 22.80
CA GLU A 470 5.13 -10.01 22.50
C GLU A 470 6.45 -9.64 23.20
N ARG A 471 6.64 -10.08 24.45
CA ARG A 471 7.91 -9.89 25.16
C ARG A 471 9.05 -10.65 24.49
N LEU A 472 8.85 -11.94 24.18
CA LEU A 472 9.84 -12.77 23.48
C LEU A 472 10.26 -12.16 22.14
N ARG A 473 9.31 -11.65 21.35
CA ARG A 473 9.61 -10.97 20.09
C ARG A 473 10.54 -9.78 20.29
N ARG A 474 10.24 -8.90 21.26
CA ARG A 474 11.08 -7.72 21.52
C ARG A 474 12.48 -8.11 21.95
N GLU A 475 12.60 -9.07 22.87
CA GLU A 475 13.90 -9.58 23.31
C GLU A 475 14.73 -10.15 22.16
N LEU A 476 14.12 -10.92 21.24
CA LEU A 476 14.81 -11.48 20.09
C LEU A 476 15.25 -10.41 19.08
N LEU A 477 14.43 -9.38 18.85
CA LEU A 477 14.77 -8.27 17.95
C LEU A 477 15.88 -7.37 18.52
N ASP A 478 15.87 -7.14 19.84
CA ASP A 478 16.89 -6.35 20.53
C ASP A 478 18.22 -7.10 20.71
N ALA A 479 18.18 -8.45 20.71
CA ALA A 479 19.37 -9.27 20.85
C ALA A 479 20.27 -9.22 19.60
N PRO A 480 21.62 -9.24 19.78
CA PRO A 480 22.58 -9.44 18.70
C PRO A 480 22.33 -10.74 17.93
N ALA A 481 22.57 -10.75 16.62
CA ALA A 481 22.21 -11.86 15.74
C ALA A 481 22.80 -13.21 16.17
N ASP A 482 24.04 -13.20 16.67
CA ASP A 482 24.79 -14.35 17.19
C ASP A 482 24.21 -14.93 18.50
N GLN A 483 23.40 -14.16 19.23
CA GLN A 483 22.84 -14.57 20.54
C GLN A 483 21.38 -15.03 20.46
N ARG A 484 20.70 -14.81 19.32
CA ARG A 484 19.26 -15.07 19.19
C ARG A 484 18.92 -16.55 19.32
N GLU A 485 19.72 -17.44 18.73
CA GLU A 485 19.49 -18.89 18.84
C GLU A 485 19.62 -19.38 20.29
N ALA A 486 20.67 -18.93 20.99
CA ALA A 486 20.88 -19.26 22.40
C ALA A 486 19.70 -18.78 23.27
N LEU A 487 19.12 -17.61 22.97
CA LEU A 487 17.95 -17.09 23.66
C LEU A 487 16.71 -17.99 23.44
N VAL A 488 16.48 -18.44 22.20
CA VAL A 488 15.40 -19.39 21.88
C VAL A 488 15.56 -20.70 22.65
N HIS A 489 16.77 -21.27 22.67
CA HIS A 489 17.05 -22.52 23.40
C HIS A 489 16.89 -22.37 24.91
N ALA A 490 17.42 -21.29 25.49
CA ALA A 490 17.28 -21.00 26.93
C ALA A 490 15.81 -20.90 27.36
N ARG A 491 14.95 -20.30 26.53
CA ARG A 491 13.51 -20.20 26.79
C ARG A 491 12.76 -21.52 26.69
N LEU A 492 13.28 -22.49 25.95
CA LEU A 492 12.77 -23.86 25.89
C LEU A 492 13.28 -24.75 27.03
N GLY A 493 14.30 -24.30 27.77
CA GLY A 493 14.97 -25.10 28.80
C GLY A 493 15.90 -26.16 28.20
N ARG A 494 16.53 -25.88 27.05
CA ARG A 494 17.56 -26.72 26.42
C ARG A 494 18.96 -26.19 26.66
#